data_AF-A0A6L4ATM7-F1
#
_entry.id   AF-A0A6L4ATM7-F1
#
_cell.length_a   1.000
_cell.length_b   1.000
_cell.length_c   1.000
_cell.angle_alpha   90.00
_cell.angle_beta   90.00
_cell.angle_gamma   90.00
#
_symmetry.space_group_name_H-M   'P 1'
#
loop_
_entity.id
_entity.type
_entity.pdbx_description
1 polymer ?
#
loop_
_entity_poly.entity_id
_entity_poly.type
_entity_poly.pdbx_seq_one_letter_code
_entity_poly.pdbx_strand_id
1 'polypeptide(L)' 'MVPASRSDAPAAVAAGFVVHGLVPAAGRGERFGGGTPKQFLEVGGRPLVAWTVEALLAA' A
#
# COMPACT_ATOMS: atom_id res chain seq x y z
N MET A 1 -17.83 -48.64 1.22
CA MET A 1 -16.65 -47.76 1.28
C MET A 1 -16.88 -46.64 0.27
N VAL A 2 -17.38 -45.50 0.74
CA VAL A 2 -17.81 -44.35 -0.09
C VAL A 2 -16.62 -43.41 -0.25
N PRO A 3 -16.33 -42.85 -1.45
CA PRO A 3 -15.25 -41.89 -1.62
C PRO A 3 -15.61 -40.57 -0.93
N ALA A 4 -14.64 -40.00 -0.22
CA ALA A 4 -14.81 -38.71 0.47
C ALA A 4 -14.94 -37.56 -0.53
N SER A 5 -15.92 -36.69 -0.29
CA SER A 5 -16.24 -35.51 -1.08
C SER A 5 -15.14 -34.45 -1.03
N ARG A 6 -14.69 -33.97 -2.20
CA ARG A 6 -14.18 -32.61 -2.37
C ARG A 6 -15.19 -31.79 -3.17
N SER A 7 -16.36 -31.56 -2.57
CA SER A 7 -17.36 -30.65 -3.12
C SER A 7 -17.59 -29.53 -2.11
N ASP A 8 -16.58 -28.67 -2.04
CA ASP A 8 -16.74 -27.22 -1.85
C ASP A 8 -15.50 -26.59 -2.50
N ALA A 9 -15.40 -26.76 -3.82
CA ALA A 9 -14.62 -25.83 -4.60
C ALA A 9 -15.41 -24.51 -4.56
N PRO A 10 -14.83 -23.38 -4.11
CA PRO A 10 -15.54 -22.11 -4.23
C PRO A 10 -15.76 -21.83 -5.71
N ALA A 11 -17.01 -22.00 -6.15
CA ALA A 11 -17.47 -21.53 -7.44
C ALA A 11 -17.49 -20.00 -7.40
N ALA A 12 -16.65 -19.39 -8.25
CA ALA A 12 -16.53 -17.97 -8.60
C ALA A 12 -16.11 -16.98 -7.49
N VAL A 13 -14.83 -16.58 -7.49
CA VAL A 13 -14.48 -15.17 -7.23
C VAL A 13 -13.95 -14.59 -8.54
N ALA A 14 -14.87 -14.16 -9.40
CA ALA A 14 -14.54 -13.39 -10.59
C ALA A 14 -15.20 -12.02 -10.52
N ALA A 15 -14.99 -11.35 -9.39
CA ALA A 15 -15.02 -9.90 -9.31
C ALA A 15 -13.70 -9.53 -8.63
N GLY A 16 -12.78 -8.94 -9.39
CA GLY A 16 -11.56 -8.40 -8.79
C GLY A 16 -11.95 -7.42 -7.70
N PHE A 17 -11.39 -7.58 -6.50
CA PHE A 17 -11.60 -6.59 -5.44
C PHE A 17 -10.77 -5.35 -5.76
N VAL A 18 -11.39 -4.18 -5.69
CA VAL A 18 -10.65 -2.92 -5.78
C VAL A 18 -9.95 -2.69 -4.44
N VAL A 19 -8.62 -2.61 -4.47
CA VAL A 19 -7.82 -2.28 -3.30
C VAL A 19 -7.40 -0.81 -3.41
N HIS A 20 -7.65 -0.03 -2.37
CA HIS A 20 -7.21 1.36 -2.27
C HIS A 20 -6.03 1.47 -1.32
N GLY A 21 -4.90 1.98 -1.81
CA GLY A 21 -3.75 2.38 -0.98
C GLY A 21 -3.91 3.81 -0.48
N LEU A 22 -3.64 4.04 0.81
CA LEU A 22 -3.63 5.37 1.42
C LEU A 22 -2.25 5.65 2.02
N VAL A 23 -1.68 6.81 1.69
CA VAL A 23 -0.43 7.31 2.28
C VAL A 23 -0.75 8.55 3.14
N PRO A 24 -0.77 8.43 4.48
CA PRO A 24 -0.96 9.60 5.34
C PRO A 24 0.22 10.58 5.21
N ALA A 25 -0.05 11.81 4.79
CA ALA A 25 0.98 12.82 4.50
C ALA A 25 0.66 14.23 5.07
N ALA A 26 -0.20 14.32 6.09
CA ALA A 26 -0.63 15.59 6.67
C ALA A 26 0.34 16.16 7.73
N GLY A 27 1.45 15.49 8.01
CA GLY A 27 2.39 15.89 9.06
C GLY A 27 3.18 17.14 8.70
N ARG A 28 3.22 18.13 9.60
CA ARG A 28 3.97 19.39 9.40
C ARG A 28 5.50 19.24 9.46
N GLY A 29 6.00 18.11 9.97
CA GLY A 29 7.45 17.89 10.08
C GLY A 29 8.13 18.69 11.19
N GLU A 30 7.40 19.20 12.19
CA GLU A 30 7.96 20.00 13.31
C GLU A 30 9.08 19.27 14.07
N ARG A 31 8.93 17.96 14.30
CA ARG A 31 9.97 17.09 14.90
C ARG A 31 11.14 16.76 13.97
N PHE A 32 11.04 17.15 12.70
CA PHE A 32 11.99 16.87 11.62
C PHE A 32 12.61 18.18 11.07
N GLY A 33 12.64 19.23 11.87
CA GLY A 33 13.28 20.51 11.51
C GLY A 33 12.34 21.55 10.90
N GLY A 34 11.05 21.24 10.70
CA GLY A 34 9.94 22.19 10.47
C GLY A 34 9.95 23.00 9.16
N GLY A 35 11.10 23.24 8.53
CA GLY A 35 11.22 24.07 7.32
C GLY A 35 10.66 23.42 6.06
N THR A 36 10.47 22.10 6.07
CA THR A 36 9.86 21.35 4.97
C THR A 36 9.09 20.15 5.56
N PRO A 37 7.81 19.95 5.20
CA PRO A 37 7.07 18.78 5.64
C PRO A 37 7.80 17.49 5.26
N LYS A 38 7.85 16.53 6.20
CA LYS A 38 8.73 15.36 6.11
C LYS A 38 8.56 14.56 4.81
N GLN A 39 7.34 14.44 4.29
CA GLN A 39 7.06 13.70 3.05
C GLN A 39 7.76 14.27 1.81
N PHE A 40 8.17 15.54 1.83
CA PHE A 40 8.83 16.23 0.72
C PHE A 40 10.34 16.37 0.88
N LEU A 41 10.90 15.96 2.03
CA LEU A 41 12.35 15.93 2.20
C LEU A 41 12.98 14.92 1.24
N GLU A 42 14.14 15.28 0.69
CA GLU A 42 14.89 14.37 -0.17
C GLU A 42 15.63 13.31 0.65
N VAL A 43 15.50 12.05 0.21
CA VAL A 43 16.25 10.90 0.70
C VAL A 43 16.76 10.15 -0.52
N GLY A 44 18.08 10.11 -0.69
CA GLY A 44 18.70 9.48 -1.87
C GLY A 44 18.34 10.17 -3.19
N GLY A 45 18.23 11.51 -3.19
CA GLY A 45 17.92 12.31 -4.39
C GLY A 45 16.46 12.24 -4.83
N ARG A 46 15.56 11.76 -3.98
CA ARG A 46 14.13 11.62 -4.27
C ARG A 46 13.29 12.04 -3.07
N PRO A 47 12.14 12.70 -3.24
CA PRO A 47 11.25 13.01 -2.13
C PRO A 47 10.82 11.74 -1.38
N LEU A 48 10.77 11.79 -0.04
CA LEU A 48 10.44 10.63 0.80
C LEU A 48 9.14 9.93 0.37
N VAL A 49 8.11 10.68 -0.01
CA VAL A 49 6.82 10.13 -0.45
C VAL A 49 6.92 9.26 -1.70
N ALA A 50 7.88 9.53 -2.59
CA ALA A 50 8.02 8.81 -3.85
C ALA A 50 8.40 7.33 -3.62
N TRP A 51 9.22 7.05 -2.61
CA TRP A 51 9.58 5.69 -2.20
C TRP A 51 8.35 4.87 -1.79
N THR A 52 7.45 5.46 -1.00
CA THR A 52 6.22 4.78 -0.55
C THR A 52 5.24 4.56 -1.70
N VAL A 53 5.06 5.56 -2.56
CA VAL A 53 4.14 5.45 -3.71
C VAL A 53 4.61 4.36 -4.67
N GLU A 54 5.89 4.30 -4.98
CA GLU A 54 6.43 3.24 -5.84
C GLU A 54 6.27 1.84 -5.22
N ALA A 55 6.51 1.70 -3.92
CA ALA A 55 6.29 0.43 -3.23
C ALA A 55 4.81 0.00 -3.27
N LEU A 56 3.88 0.94 -3.15
CA LEU A 56 2.44 0.66 -3.25
C LEU A 56 1.99 0.31 -4.67
N LEU A 57 2.60 0.91 -5.70
CA LEU A 57 2.30 0.61 -7.10
C LEU A 57 2.89 -0.72 -7.59
N ALA A 58 3.92 -1.23 -6.89
CA ALA A 58 4.54 -2.52 -7.19
C ALA A 58 3.86 -3.73 -6.50
N ALA A 59 2.84 -3.49 -5.67
CA ALA A 59 2.08 -4.49 -4.92
C ALA A 59 0.85 -4.98 -5.70
#